data_AF-A0ABD6BLP7-F1
#
_entry.id   AF-A0ABD6BLP7-F1
#
_cell.length_a   1.000
_cell.length_b   1.000
_cell.length_c   1.000
_cell.angle_alpha   90.00
_cell.angle_beta   90.00
_cell.angle_gamma   90.00
#
_symmetry.space_group_name_H-M   'P 1'
#
loop_
_entity.id
_entity.type
_entity.pdbx_description
1 polymer ?
#
loop_
_entity_poly.entity_id
_entity_poly.type
_entity_poly.pdbx_seq_one_letter_code
_entity_poly.pdbx_strand_id
1 'polypeptide(L)'
;MYAVVGCSECSNLWIIEGRSETTQCPRCGARKAYEKRKKFVETDDAAHARDVRASMLANRQGEGEAFAKLDSFAELETDVADGVVDETEYLEASGLDVDEVEAAGERDPRGSTRSGSKQEIVKRALEALDEPTEDEIVAYAGERGVSAEYVKEALEKLTRRGVVSESRGRYRLL
;
A
#
# COMPACT_ATOMS: atom_id res chain seq x y z
N MET A 1 1.12 -14.24 7.75
CA MET A 1 1.63 -15.47 7.12
C MET A 1 1.65 -15.38 5.61
N TYR A 2 2.83 -15.62 5.05
CA TYR A 2 3.20 -15.60 3.65
C TYR A 2 3.83 -16.94 3.28
N ALA A 3 3.56 -17.40 2.05
CA ALA A 3 4.14 -18.63 1.53
C ALA A 3 4.69 -18.42 0.11
N VAL A 4 5.96 -18.79 -0.11
CA VAL A 4 6.53 -18.85 -1.46
C VAL A 4 6.16 -20.20 -2.07
N VAL A 5 5.45 -20.17 -3.19
CA VAL A 5 4.91 -21.37 -3.84
C VAL A 5 5.34 -21.48 -5.30
N GLY A 6 5.30 -22.72 -5.82
CA GLY A 6 5.59 -23.05 -7.20
C GLY A 6 4.42 -23.66 -7.97
N CYS A 7 4.34 -23.36 -9.27
CA CYS A 7 3.44 -24.04 -10.20
C CYS A 7 4.08 -25.36 -10.66
N SER A 8 3.34 -26.47 -10.59
CA SER A 8 3.76 -27.75 -11.17
C SER A 8 3.80 -27.73 -12.69
N GLU A 9 2.97 -26.91 -13.34
CA GLU A 9 2.79 -26.91 -14.79
C GLU A 9 3.82 -26.05 -15.53
N CYS A 10 4.17 -24.88 -14.98
CA CYS A 10 5.03 -23.90 -15.65
C CYS A 10 6.19 -23.38 -14.79
N SER A 11 6.41 -24.00 -13.62
CA SER A 11 7.50 -23.68 -12.68
C SER A 11 7.55 -22.23 -12.19
N ASN A 12 6.49 -21.45 -12.40
CA ASN A 12 6.37 -20.08 -11.91
C ASN A 12 6.42 -20.04 -10.39
N LEU A 13 7.15 -19.08 -9.83
CA LEU A 13 7.27 -18.84 -8.38
C LEU A 13 6.55 -17.53 -8.00
N TRP A 14 5.73 -17.57 -6.96
CA TRP A 14 5.03 -16.39 -6.43
C TRP A 14 4.76 -16.53 -4.93
N ILE A 15 4.32 -15.43 -4.30
CA ILE A 15 4.00 -15.37 -2.88
C ILE A 15 2.48 -15.36 -2.71
N ILE A 16 1.98 -16.12 -1.74
CA ILE A 16 0.59 -16.06 -1.29
C ILE A 16 0.58 -15.45 0.10
N GLU A 17 -0.32 -14.49 0.30
CA GLU A 17 -0.63 -13.92 1.60
C GLU A 17 -1.89 -14.59 2.18
N GLY A 18 -1.82 -14.97 3.45
CA GLY A 18 -2.91 -15.64 4.15
C GLY A 18 -3.16 -17.07 3.67
N ARG A 19 -4.37 -17.58 3.97
CA ARG A 19 -4.78 -18.97 3.69
C ARG A 19 -6.07 -18.98 2.89
N SER A 20 -5.97 -18.84 1.57
CA SER A 20 -7.09 -19.13 0.68
C SER A 20 -7.23 -20.65 0.48
N GLU A 21 -8.44 -21.17 0.32
CA GLU A 21 -8.65 -22.60 0.06
C GLU A 21 -8.02 -23.05 -1.28
N THR A 22 -8.14 -22.18 -2.28
CA THR A 22 -7.64 -22.41 -3.64
C THR A 22 -6.72 -21.27 -4.09
N THR A 23 -5.73 -21.63 -4.88
CA THR A 23 -4.72 -20.71 -5.41
C THR A 23 -4.63 -20.88 -6.92
N GLN A 24 -4.42 -19.78 -7.63
CA GLN A 24 -4.26 -19.78 -9.09
C GLN A 24 -2.85 -19.32 -9.45
N CYS A 25 -2.20 -20.05 -10.38
CA CYS A 25 -0.92 -19.61 -10.91
C CYS A 25 -1.11 -18.31 -11.72
N PRO A 26 -0.41 -17.21 -11.40
CA PRO A 26 -0.57 -15.94 -12.11
C PRO A 26 -0.02 -15.98 -13.55
N ARG A 27 0.80 -16.98 -13.89
CA ARG A 27 1.40 -17.11 -15.22
C ARG A 27 0.57 -17.94 -16.20
N CYS A 28 0.09 -19.12 -15.78
CA CYS A 28 -0.62 -20.05 -16.66
C CYS A 28 -2.08 -20.31 -16.27
N GLY A 29 -2.57 -19.68 -15.19
CA GLY A 29 -3.95 -19.83 -14.75
C GLY A 29 -4.30 -21.17 -14.07
N ALA A 30 -3.37 -22.12 -13.96
CA ALA A 30 -3.61 -23.42 -13.34
C ALA A 30 -4.03 -23.27 -11.86
N ARG A 31 -5.18 -23.86 -11.49
CA ARG A 31 -5.75 -23.83 -10.14
C ARG A 31 -5.37 -25.07 -9.33
N LYS A 32 -5.12 -24.91 -8.03
CA LYS A 32 -4.84 -26.00 -7.08
C LYS A 32 -5.18 -25.56 -5.66
N ALA A 33 -5.66 -26.50 -4.84
CA ALA A 33 -5.84 -26.26 -3.40
C ALA A 33 -4.53 -25.80 -2.76
N TYR A 34 -4.60 -24.83 -1.84
CA TYR A 34 -3.42 -24.28 -1.14
C TYR A 34 -2.61 -25.39 -0.45
N GLU A 35 -3.28 -26.32 0.23
CA GLU A 35 -2.65 -27.46 0.90
C GLU A 35 -1.82 -28.33 -0.06
N LYS A 36 -2.27 -28.46 -1.32
CA LYS A 36 -1.58 -29.27 -2.34
C LYS A 36 -0.52 -28.50 -3.13
N ARG A 37 -0.32 -27.21 -2.87
CA ARG A 37 0.80 -26.44 -3.45
C ARG A 37 2.10 -26.80 -2.76
N LYS A 38 3.17 -26.86 -3.54
CA LYS A 38 4.54 -26.95 -3.02
C LYS A 38 4.90 -25.60 -2.41
N LYS A 39 5.03 -25.55 -1.08
CA LYS A 39 5.58 -24.41 -0.36
C LYS A 39 7.09 -24.59 -0.24
N PHE A 40 7.85 -23.57 -0.58
CA PHE A 40 9.29 -23.53 -0.42
C PHE A 40 9.69 -22.89 0.91
N VAL A 41 8.92 -21.89 1.34
CA VAL A 41 9.00 -21.30 2.68
C VAL A 41 7.59 -20.87 3.10
N GLU A 42 7.34 -20.92 4.40
CA GLU A 42 6.21 -20.29 5.07
C GLU A 42 6.78 -19.42 6.19
N THR A 43 6.37 -18.16 6.26
CA THR A 43 6.91 -17.16 7.21
C THR A 43 5.83 -16.13 7.54
N ASP A 44 5.93 -15.46 8.68
CA ASP A 44 5.07 -14.32 8.99
C ASP A 44 5.63 -12.97 8.52
N ASP A 45 6.86 -12.97 8.00
CA ASP A 45 7.54 -11.80 7.45
C ASP A 45 7.44 -11.76 5.91
N ALA A 46 6.82 -10.69 5.40
CA ALA A 46 6.68 -10.44 3.97
C ALA A 46 8.03 -10.21 3.29
N ALA A 47 8.97 -9.52 3.94
CA ALA A 47 10.30 -9.23 3.40
C ALA A 47 11.08 -10.53 3.23
N HIS A 48 11.10 -11.38 4.25
CA HIS A 48 11.70 -12.71 4.15
C HIS A 48 11.12 -13.57 3.01
N ALA A 49 9.80 -13.53 2.78
CA ALA A 49 9.18 -14.24 1.67
C ALA A 49 9.64 -13.70 0.29
N ARG A 50 9.86 -12.39 0.18
CA ARG A 50 10.41 -11.74 -1.04
C ARG A 50 11.86 -12.17 -1.27
N ASP A 51 12.69 -12.17 -0.23
CA ASP A 51 14.10 -12.61 -0.30
C ASP A 51 14.23 -14.06 -0.77
N VAL A 52 13.47 -14.98 -0.16
CA VAL A 52 13.50 -16.38 -0.56
C VAL A 52 13.09 -16.55 -2.02
N ARG A 53 12.02 -15.88 -2.45
CA ARG A 53 11.60 -15.94 -3.86
C ARG A 53 12.68 -15.38 -4.79
N ALA A 54 13.31 -14.27 -4.44
CA ALA A 54 14.34 -13.62 -5.24
C ALA A 54 15.59 -14.51 -5.34
N SER A 55 16.06 -15.06 -4.22
CA SER A 55 17.16 -16.03 -4.17
C SER A 55 16.90 -17.24 -5.06
N MET A 56 15.69 -17.80 -5.03
CA MET A 56 15.32 -18.94 -5.89
C MET A 56 15.33 -18.58 -7.38
N LEU A 57 14.92 -17.36 -7.74
CA LEU A 57 14.94 -16.88 -9.13
C LEU A 57 16.36 -16.58 -9.61
N ALA A 58 17.21 -16.04 -8.74
CA ALA A 58 18.62 -15.79 -9.03
C ALA A 58 19.37 -17.10 -9.25
N ASN A 59 19.21 -18.07 -8.35
CA ASN A 59 19.78 -19.42 -8.49
C ASN A 59 19.32 -20.12 -9.78
N ARG A 60 18.07 -19.92 -10.20
CA ARG A 60 17.56 -20.47 -11.47
C ARG A 60 18.24 -19.87 -12.70
N GLN A 61 18.76 -18.65 -12.60
CA GLN A 61 19.46 -17.94 -13.68
C GLN A 61 20.98 -18.05 -13.58
N GLY A 62 21.51 -18.74 -12.56
CA GLY A 62 22.96 -18.80 -12.32
C GLY A 62 23.52 -17.59 -11.58
N GLU A 63 22.68 -16.66 -11.16
CA GLU A 63 23.05 -15.39 -10.50
C GLU A 63 23.04 -15.47 -8.97
N GLY A 64 23.13 -16.69 -8.41
CA GLY A 64 23.03 -16.92 -6.97
C GLY A 64 24.12 -16.20 -6.16
N GLU A 65 25.36 -16.18 -6.68
CA GLU A 65 26.47 -15.48 -6.05
C GLU A 65 26.35 -13.96 -6.11
N ALA A 66 25.75 -13.42 -7.18
CA ALA A 66 25.47 -12.00 -7.29
C ALA A 66 24.38 -11.59 -6.30
N PHE A 67 23.31 -12.39 -6.20
CA PHE A 67 22.23 -12.17 -5.24
C PHE A 67 22.72 -12.23 -3.79
N ALA A 68 23.63 -13.15 -3.45
CA ALA A 68 24.16 -13.27 -2.09
C ALA A 68 24.99 -12.05 -1.61
N LYS A 69 25.33 -11.13 -2.52
CA LYS A 69 26.02 -9.86 -2.20
C LYS A 69 25.04 -8.71 -1.97
N LEU A 70 23.77 -8.89 -2.29
CA LEU A 70 22.75 -7.90 -2.04
C LEU A 70 22.29 -7.99 -0.59
N ASP A 71 21.93 -6.85 -0.02
CA ASP A 71 21.31 -6.77 1.30
C ASP A 71 19.90 -7.38 1.26
N SER A 72 19.33 -7.63 2.45
CA SER A 72 17.99 -8.18 2.56
C SER A 72 16.94 -7.22 2.01
N PHE A 73 15.77 -7.74 1.62
CA PHE A 73 14.70 -6.90 1.07
C PHE A 73 14.31 -5.74 2.02
N ALA A 74 14.33 -5.98 3.33
CA ALA A 74 14.02 -4.97 4.34
C ALA A 74 15.10 -3.87 4.42
N GLU A 75 16.37 -4.23 4.26
CA GLU A 75 17.48 -3.26 4.24
C GLU A 75 17.43 -2.43 2.96
N LEU A 76 17.22 -3.08 1.80
CA LEU A 76 17.06 -2.38 0.52
C LEU A 76 15.87 -1.41 0.52
N GLU A 77 14.77 -1.75 1.22
CA GLU A 77 13.62 -0.84 1.39
C GLU A 77 13.99 0.41 2.21
N THR A 78 14.87 0.25 3.21
CA THR A 78 15.40 1.36 4.01
C THR A 78 16.32 2.25 3.18
N ASP A 79 17.25 1.66 2.43
CA ASP A 79 18.17 2.40 1.55
C ASP A 79 17.42 3.22 0.49
N VAL A 80 16.33 2.68 -0.06
CA VAL A 80 15.47 3.41 -1.02
C VAL A 80 14.79 4.60 -0.35
N ALA A 81 14.36 4.48 0.91
CA ALA A 81 13.73 5.58 1.64
C ALA A 81 14.70 6.74 1.88
N ASP A 82 15.99 6.44 2.10
CA ASP A 82 17.03 7.45 2.29
C ASP A 82 17.59 8.00 0.97
N GLY A 83 17.46 7.24 -0.13
CA GLY A 83 17.99 7.59 -1.45
C GLY A 83 17.05 8.38 -2.36
N VAL A 84 15.83 8.69 -1.91
CA VAL A 84 14.90 9.53 -2.66
C VAL A 84 15.08 11.00 -2.30
N VAL A 85 15.21 11.82 -3.35
CA VAL A 85 15.19 13.28 -3.23
C VAL A 85 13.80 13.72 -2.78
N ASP A 86 13.72 14.46 -1.69
CA ASP A 86 12.44 14.97 -1.22
C ASP A 86 11.88 16.03 -2.20
N GLU A 87 10.58 16.32 -2.11
CA GLU A 87 9.93 17.25 -3.04
C GLU A 87 10.57 18.65 -3.04
N THR A 88 11.00 19.13 -1.87
CA THR A 88 11.66 20.44 -1.72
C THR A 88 12.99 20.43 -2.45
N GLU A 89 13.83 19.44 -2.14
CA GLU A 89 15.15 19.30 -2.76
C GLU A 89 15.04 19.13 -4.29
N TYR A 90 14.03 18.41 -4.76
CA TYR A 90 13.76 18.25 -6.20
C TYR A 90 13.38 19.57 -6.88
N LEU A 91 12.52 20.36 -6.24
CA LEU A 91 12.08 21.66 -6.77
C LEU A 91 13.23 22.66 -6.79
N GLU A 92 14.01 22.74 -5.73
CA GLU A 92 15.20 23.61 -5.64
C GLU A 92 16.26 23.22 -6.68
N ALA A 93 16.56 21.92 -6.81
CA ALA A 93 17.49 21.41 -7.82
C ALA A 93 16.99 21.68 -9.26
N SER A 94 15.67 21.74 -9.45
CA SER A 94 15.04 22.13 -10.72
C SER A 94 15.04 23.64 -10.97
N GLY A 95 15.61 24.44 -10.06
CA GLY A 95 15.67 25.90 -10.16
C GLY A 95 14.33 26.59 -9.86
N LEU A 96 13.42 25.91 -9.18
CA LEU A 96 12.14 26.46 -8.74
C LEU A 96 12.24 26.97 -7.31
N ASP A 97 11.60 28.11 -7.06
CA ASP A 97 11.43 28.67 -5.72
C ASP A 97 10.26 27.96 -5.04
N VAL A 98 10.56 27.20 -3.98
CA VAL A 98 9.57 26.36 -3.28
C VAL A 98 8.47 27.21 -2.65
N ASP A 99 8.82 28.35 -2.06
CA ASP A 99 7.86 29.25 -1.42
C ASP A 99 6.90 29.85 -2.46
N GLU A 100 7.42 30.24 -3.63
CA GLU A 100 6.59 30.76 -4.73
C GLU A 100 5.69 29.66 -5.33
N VAL A 101 6.19 28.43 -5.45
CA VAL A 101 5.39 27.27 -5.91
C VAL A 101 4.26 26.96 -4.93
N GLU A 102 4.53 26.95 -3.62
CA GLU A 102 3.50 26.79 -2.59
C GLU A 102 2.45 27.91 -2.64
N ALA A 103 2.90 29.16 -2.72
CA ALA A 103 2.03 30.32 -2.81
C ALA A 103 1.20 30.34 -4.10
N ALA A 104 1.73 29.80 -5.21
CA ALA A 104 0.96 29.60 -6.44
C ALA A 104 -0.16 28.56 -6.25
N GLY A 105 0.11 27.47 -5.52
CA GLY A 105 -0.89 26.46 -5.17
C GLY A 105 -2.00 27.00 -4.26
N GLU A 106 -1.68 27.92 -3.34
CA GLU A 106 -2.68 28.60 -2.49
C GLU A 106 -3.56 29.57 -3.27
N ARG A 107 -3.01 30.21 -4.32
CA ARG A 107 -3.74 31.13 -5.21
C ARG A 107 -4.64 30.40 -6.22
N ASP A 108 -4.44 29.09 -6.45
CA ASP A 108 -5.32 28.35 -7.35
C ASP A 108 -6.76 28.38 -6.77
N PRO A 109 -7.77 28.87 -7.53
CA PRO A 109 -9.15 28.90 -7.07
C PRO A 109 -9.73 27.50 -6.79
N ARG A 110 -9.08 26.42 -7.23
CA ARG A 110 -9.39 25.04 -6.86
C ARG A 110 -8.89 24.65 -5.46
N GLY A 111 -8.03 25.48 -4.85
CA GLY A 111 -7.38 25.27 -3.56
C GLY A 111 -6.16 24.34 -3.65
N SER A 112 -5.24 24.47 -2.67
CA SER A 112 -4.09 23.58 -2.58
C SER A 112 -4.54 22.12 -2.37
N THR A 113 -3.93 21.18 -3.09
CA THR A 113 -4.12 19.74 -2.85
C THR A 113 -3.20 19.21 -1.74
N ARG A 114 -2.44 20.07 -1.04
CA ARG A 114 -1.50 19.69 0.04
C ARG A 114 -2.20 18.98 1.21
N SER A 115 -3.48 19.25 1.44
CA SER A 115 -4.30 18.53 2.43
C SER A 115 -4.89 17.20 1.92
N GLY A 116 -4.71 16.89 0.63
CA GLY A 116 -5.34 15.78 -0.08
C GLY A 116 -6.70 16.18 -0.65
N SER A 117 -7.24 15.36 -1.56
CA SER A 117 -8.63 15.55 -2.02
C SER A 117 -9.61 15.49 -0.82
N LYS A 118 -10.81 16.09 -0.93
CA LYS A 118 -11.82 15.98 0.15
C LYS A 118 -12.07 14.52 0.59
N GLN A 119 -11.99 13.58 -0.34
CA GLN A 119 -12.11 12.15 -0.06
C GLN A 119 -10.89 11.58 0.67
N GLU A 120 -9.69 12.06 0.36
CA GLU A 120 -8.44 11.68 1.00
C GLU A 120 -8.36 12.18 2.44
N ILE A 121 -8.88 13.38 2.71
CA ILE A 121 -9.04 13.92 4.08
C ILE A 121 -9.97 13.00 4.91
N VAL A 122 -11.08 12.53 4.33
CA VAL A 122 -11.99 11.58 5.00
C VAL A 122 -11.31 10.24 5.25
N LYS A 123 -10.51 9.73 4.31
CA LYS A 123 -9.73 8.49 4.52
C LYS A 123 -8.67 8.65 5.60
N ARG A 124 -7.94 9.76 5.59
CA ARG A 124 -6.94 10.08 6.62
C ARG A 124 -7.56 10.15 8.01
N ALA A 125 -8.79 10.68 8.13
CA ALA A 125 -9.55 10.64 9.39
C ALA A 125 -9.82 9.21 9.86
N LEU A 126 -10.21 8.31 8.95
CA LEU A 126 -10.47 6.89 9.23
C LEU A 126 -9.20 6.10 9.58
N GLU A 127 -8.03 6.54 9.11
CA GLU A 127 -6.73 5.93 9.44
C GLU A 127 -6.18 6.46 10.76
N ALA A 128 -6.38 7.75 11.06
CA ALA A 128 -5.80 8.42 12.22
C ALA A 128 -6.61 8.22 13.51
N LEU A 129 -7.93 8.02 13.40
CA LEU A 129 -8.83 7.83 14.54
C LEU A 129 -9.14 6.34 14.72
N ASP A 130 -9.18 5.88 15.97
CA ASP A 130 -9.51 4.49 16.30
C ASP A 130 -11.03 4.31 16.44
N GLU A 131 -11.62 3.57 15.50
CA GLU A 131 -13.07 3.34 15.39
C GLU A 131 -13.92 4.63 15.52
N PRO A 132 -13.69 5.66 14.70
CA PRO A 132 -14.35 6.95 14.86
C PRO A 132 -15.84 6.89 14.52
N THR A 133 -16.61 7.75 15.19
CA THR A 133 -17.97 8.09 14.84
C THR A 133 -18.02 9.07 13.66
N GLU A 134 -19.18 9.18 13.02
CA GLU A 134 -19.40 10.17 11.96
C GLU A 134 -19.04 11.59 12.41
N ASP A 135 -19.45 11.98 13.62
CA ASP A 135 -19.22 13.32 14.14
C ASP A 135 -17.73 13.61 14.38
N GLU A 136 -16.96 12.61 14.81
CA GLU A 136 -15.50 12.72 14.95
C GLU A 136 -14.80 12.88 13.59
N ILE A 137 -15.28 12.17 12.57
CA ILE A 137 -14.77 12.31 11.19
C ILE A 137 -15.13 13.68 10.62
N VAL A 138 -16.36 14.16 10.86
CA VAL A 138 -16.83 15.49 10.46
C VAL A 138 -16.01 16.57 11.13
N ALA A 139 -15.71 16.45 12.44
CA ALA A 139 -14.87 17.40 13.15
C ALA A 139 -13.45 17.43 12.56
N TYR A 140 -12.82 16.27 12.36
CA TYR A 140 -11.49 16.15 11.78
C TYR A 140 -11.40 16.77 10.37
N ALA A 141 -12.39 16.46 9.52
CA ALA A 141 -12.42 16.93 8.14
C ALA A 141 -12.81 18.42 8.06
N GLY A 142 -13.63 18.90 9.00
CA GLY A 142 -14.05 20.29 9.12
C GLY A 142 -12.89 21.25 9.41
N GLU A 143 -11.96 20.85 10.30
CA GLU A 143 -10.70 21.59 10.55
C GLU A 143 -9.87 21.77 9.26
N ARG A 144 -10.10 20.91 8.26
CA ARG A 144 -9.37 20.86 6.98
C ARG A 144 -10.22 21.35 5.81
N GLY A 145 -11.35 22.02 6.09
CA GLY A 145 -12.19 22.67 5.08
C GLY A 145 -13.17 21.76 4.33
N VAL A 146 -13.43 20.54 4.83
CA VAL A 146 -14.42 19.63 4.25
C VAL A 146 -15.78 19.82 4.93
N SER A 147 -16.85 19.97 4.15
CA SER A 147 -18.20 20.12 4.69
C SER A 147 -18.73 18.81 5.28
N ALA A 148 -19.52 18.91 6.35
CA ALA A 148 -20.16 17.76 6.98
C ALA A 148 -21.00 16.93 5.99
N GLU A 149 -21.73 17.61 5.09
CA GLU A 149 -22.52 16.97 4.03
C GLU A 149 -21.65 16.09 3.12
N TYR A 150 -20.48 16.59 2.71
CA TYR A 150 -19.56 15.82 1.88
C TYR A 150 -19.02 14.59 2.63
N VAL A 151 -18.70 14.74 3.91
CA VAL A 151 -18.21 13.62 4.75
C VAL A 151 -19.25 12.51 4.81
N LYS A 152 -20.52 12.85 5.05
CA LYS A 152 -21.62 11.87 5.11
C LYS A 152 -21.79 11.12 3.79
N GLU A 153 -21.82 11.85 2.67
CA GLU A 153 -21.88 11.21 1.35
C GLU A 153 -20.67 10.32 1.06
N ALA A 154 -19.48 10.76 1.47
CA ALA A 154 -18.25 10.01 1.26
C ALA A 154 -18.26 8.70 2.05
N LEU A 155 -18.66 8.74 3.33
CA LEU A 155 -18.80 7.55 4.17
C LEU A 155 -19.85 6.59 3.61
N GLU A 156 -21.01 7.07 3.17
CA GLU A 156 -22.03 6.24 2.52
C GLU A 156 -21.46 5.54 1.27
N LYS A 157 -20.76 6.27 0.41
CA LYS A 157 -20.12 5.72 -0.80
C LYS A 157 -19.04 4.70 -0.47
N LEU A 158 -18.23 4.93 0.55
CA LEU A 158 -17.15 4.04 0.98
C LEU A 158 -17.69 2.75 1.59
N THR A 159 -18.72 2.85 2.44
CA THR A 159 -19.43 1.69 3.00
C THR A 159 -20.10 0.86 1.92
N ARG A 160 -20.78 1.50 0.98
CA ARG A 160 -21.41 0.82 -0.16
C ARG A 160 -20.42 0.06 -1.05
N ARG A 161 -19.18 0.56 -1.14
CA ARG A 161 -18.09 -0.07 -1.91
C ARG A 161 -17.33 -1.15 -1.12
N GLY A 162 -17.63 -1.33 0.16
CA GLY A 162 -16.92 -2.28 1.02
C GLY A 162 -15.49 -1.86 1.35
N VAL A 163 -15.18 -0.56 1.27
CA VAL A 163 -13.86 -0.01 1.67
C VAL A 163 -13.84 0.32 3.17
N VAL A 164 -15.01 0.63 3.72
CA VAL A 164 -15.22 0.95 5.14
C VAL A 164 -16.36 0.09 5.63
N SER A 165 -16.25 -0.43 6.85
CA SER A 165 -17.38 -1.01 7.58
C SER A 165 -17.92 0.00 8.59
N GLU A 166 -19.24 0.12 8.64
CA GLU A 166 -19.95 0.82 9.72
C GLU A 166 -20.57 -0.23 10.65
N SER A 167 -20.36 -0.07 11.94
CA SER A 167 -20.97 -0.90 12.98
C SER A 167 -21.34 -0.03 14.19
N ARG A 168 -22.64 0.08 14.47
CA ARG A 168 -23.18 0.82 15.63
C ARG A 168 -22.74 2.30 15.66
N GLY A 169 -22.70 2.94 14.50
CA GLY A 169 -22.30 4.34 14.32
C GLY A 169 -20.78 4.56 14.33
N ARG A 170 -19.97 3.50 14.33
CA ARG A 170 -18.51 3.57 14.31
C ARG A 170 -17.97 3.03 13.00
N TYR A 171 -17.02 3.73 12.42
CA TYR A 171 -16.45 3.42 11.12
C TYR A 171 -15.07 2.80 11.28
N ARG A 172 -14.75 1.85 10.41
CA ARG A 172 -13.44 1.20 10.34
C ARG A 172 -13.08 0.90 8.90
N LEU A 173 -11.84 1.18 8.51
CA LEU A 173 -11.28 0.77 7.22
C LEU A 173 -11.11 -0.76 7.16
N LEU A 174 -11.47 -1.34 6.00
CA LEU A 174 -11.38 -2.78 5.70
C LEU A 174 -10.12 -3.12 4.91
#